data_AF-A0A9E0AJV3-F1
#
_entry.id   AF-A0A9E0AJV3-F1
#
_cell.length_a   1.000
_cell.length_b   1.000
_cell.length_c   1.000
_cell.angle_alpha   90.00
_cell.angle_beta   90.00
_cell.angle_gamma   90.00
#
_symmetry.space_group_name_H-M   'P 1'
#
loop_
_entity.id
_entity.type
_entity.pdbx_description
1 polymer ?
#
loop_
_entity_poly.entity_id
_entity_poly.type
_entity_poly.pdbx_seq_one_letter_code
_entity_poly.pdbx_strand_id
1 'polypeptide(L)'
;MEWDQFLFKRISELVQWVRRPSVDPQRQAAAVELETLKPRLTALARLLSGHAVNIHPAEREGGWRGDQWLLPSRYDRAATQTGNVDFFLFRIFFLYGQERLRHAFRGEEANGILQASACALLNADAVLAFLSNEFPGFDELHQRVKEDVMAGHDASDPAEPWLYGRWYRRDDDSWCKLDANADSASKNTGAV
;
A
#
# COMPACT_ATOMS: atom_id res chain seq x y z
N MET A 1 -2.90 -32.91 -23.37
CA MET A 1 -3.22 -32.06 -22.21
C MET A 1 -3.00 -30.56 -22.46
N GLU A 2 -2.33 -30.13 -23.53
CA GLU A 2 -2.10 -28.70 -23.82
C GLU A 2 -3.35 -27.92 -24.25
N TRP A 3 -4.30 -28.59 -24.90
CA TRP A 3 -5.57 -27.99 -25.32
C TRP A 3 -6.43 -27.51 -24.15
N ASP A 4 -6.36 -28.20 -23.01
CA ASP A 4 -7.14 -27.88 -21.82
C ASP A 4 -6.59 -26.63 -21.11
N GLN A 5 -5.26 -26.46 -21.07
CA GLN A 5 -4.63 -25.22 -20.60
C GLN A 5 -4.98 -24.01 -21.48
N PHE A 6 -4.98 -24.19 -22.80
CA PHE A 6 -5.36 -23.11 -23.72
C PHE A 6 -6.82 -22.71 -23.53
N LEU A 7 -7.72 -23.70 -23.38
CA LEU A 7 -9.14 -23.48 -23.14
C LEU A 7 -9.38 -22.80 -21.79
N PHE A 8 -8.72 -23.27 -20.73
CA PHE A 8 -8.84 -22.71 -19.39
C PHE A 8 -8.35 -21.26 -19.33
N LYS A 9 -7.25 -20.94 -20.01
CA LYS A 9 -6.73 -19.57 -20.14
C LYS A 9 -7.71 -18.66 -20.88
N ARG A 10 -8.32 -19.14 -21.97
CA ARG A 10 -9.31 -18.37 -22.73
C ARG A 10 -10.60 -18.13 -21.93
N ILE A 11 -11.06 -19.14 -21.18
CA ILE A 11 -12.23 -19.01 -20.32
C ILE A 11 -11.94 -18.06 -19.15
N SER A 12 -10.76 -18.16 -18.53
CA SER A 12 -10.39 -17.27 -17.43
C SER A 12 -10.23 -15.81 -17.89
N GLU A 13 -9.63 -15.57 -19.07
CA GLU A 13 -9.57 -14.26 -19.71
C GLU A 13 -10.98 -13.69 -19.97
N LEU A 14 -11.91 -14.51 -20.46
CA LEU A 14 -13.29 -14.11 -20.73
C LEU A 14 -14.05 -13.81 -19.43
N VAL A 15 -13.92 -14.66 -18.42
CA VAL A 15 -14.56 -14.46 -17.11
C VAL A 15 -14.01 -13.21 -16.43
N GLN A 16 -12.69 -12.97 -16.51
CA GLN A 16 -12.07 -11.73 -16.04
C GLN A 16 -12.60 -10.52 -16.80
N TRP A 17 -12.74 -10.61 -18.12
CA TRP A 17 -13.27 -9.52 -18.95
C TRP A 17 -14.74 -9.21 -18.62
N VAL A 18 -15.59 -10.22 -18.44
CA VAL A 18 -17.01 -10.06 -18.08
C VAL A 18 -17.19 -9.56 -16.63
N ARG A 19 -16.29 -9.97 -15.72
CA ARG A 19 -16.31 -9.55 -14.31
C ARG A 19 -15.56 -8.24 -14.03
N ARG A 20 -14.93 -7.62 -15.04
CA ARG A 20 -14.36 -6.28 -14.86
C ARG A 20 -15.51 -5.33 -14.55
N PRO A 21 -15.59 -4.76 -13.34
CA PRO A 21 -16.56 -3.72 -13.10
C PRO A 21 -16.31 -2.61 -14.13
N SER A 22 -17.38 -2.05 -14.69
CA SER A 22 -17.26 -0.85 -15.54
C SER A 22 -16.58 0.22 -14.70
N VAL A 23 -15.30 0.48 -14.98
CA VAL A 23 -14.48 1.40 -14.18
C VAL A 23 -15.03 2.80 -14.45
N ASP A 24 -15.61 3.41 -13.43
CA ASP A 24 -16.18 4.76 -13.49
C ASP A 24 -15.21 5.73 -14.18
N PRO A 25 -15.58 6.34 -15.32
CA PRO A 25 -14.73 7.29 -16.04
C PRO A 25 -14.24 8.44 -15.17
N GLN A 26 -15.02 8.83 -14.15
CA GLN A 26 -14.65 9.88 -13.21
C GLN A 26 -13.51 9.44 -12.30
N ARG A 27 -13.53 8.19 -11.82
CA ARG A 27 -12.41 7.60 -11.05
C ARG A 27 -11.15 7.47 -11.90
N GLN A 28 -11.28 7.10 -13.17
CA GLN A 28 -10.12 7.04 -14.07
C GLN A 28 -9.48 8.41 -14.28
N ALA A 29 -10.29 9.46 -14.43
CA ALA A 29 -9.79 10.82 -14.60
C ALA A 29 -9.13 11.37 -13.32
N ALA A 30 -9.62 10.95 -12.15
CA ALA A 30 -9.05 11.32 -10.86
C ALA A 30 -7.82 10.48 -10.46
N ALA A 31 -7.55 9.37 -11.14
CA ALA A 31 -6.49 8.44 -10.77
C ALA A 31 -5.10 9.08 -10.76
N VAL A 32 -4.28 8.66 -9.80
CA VAL A 32 -2.91 9.10 -9.64
C VAL A 32 -1.98 7.90 -9.67
N GLU A 33 -1.00 7.93 -10.55
CA GLU A 33 0.06 6.92 -10.66
C GLU A 33 1.27 7.35 -9.81
N LEU A 34 1.76 6.46 -8.97
CA LEU A 34 2.90 6.71 -8.07
C LEU A 34 4.12 7.22 -8.83
N GLU A 35 4.42 6.64 -9.98
CA GLU A 35 5.59 7.01 -10.80
C GLU A 35 5.62 8.50 -11.17
N THR A 36 4.45 9.14 -11.30
CA THR A 36 4.36 10.59 -11.61
C THR A 36 4.76 11.48 -10.43
N LEU A 37 4.57 11.00 -9.20
CA LEU A 37 4.86 11.73 -7.95
C LEU A 37 6.16 11.28 -7.29
N LYS A 38 6.63 10.07 -7.61
CA LYS A 38 7.74 9.38 -6.96
C LYS A 38 9.00 10.22 -6.76
N PRO A 39 9.48 11.05 -7.72
CA PRO A 39 10.64 11.91 -7.47
C PRO A 39 10.41 12.92 -6.32
N ARG A 40 9.21 13.53 -6.26
CA ARG A 40 8.85 14.51 -5.23
C ARG A 40 8.62 13.84 -3.88
N LEU A 41 7.90 12.72 -3.86
CA LEU A 41 7.66 11.93 -2.66
C LEU A 41 8.97 11.39 -2.07
N THR A 42 9.91 10.97 -2.91
CA THR A 42 11.22 10.48 -2.48
C THR A 42 12.05 11.61 -1.86
N ALA A 43 12.03 12.81 -2.46
CA ALA A 43 12.70 13.97 -1.90
C ALA A 43 12.12 14.35 -0.53
N LEU A 44 10.78 14.35 -0.41
CA LEU A 44 10.10 14.61 0.86
C LEU A 44 10.45 13.55 1.91
N ALA A 45 10.38 12.27 1.58
CA ALA A 45 10.71 11.18 2.49
C ALA A 45 12.13 11.32 3.05
N ARG A 46 13.10 11.65 2.20
CA ARG A 46 14.51 11.88 2.60
C ARG A 46 14.68 13.12 3.48
N LEU A 47 13.92 14.18 3.19
CA LEU A 47 13.92 15.39 4.01
C LEU A 47 13.40 15.10 5.42
N LEU A 48 12.31 14.32 5.53
CA LEU A 48 11.72 13.94 6.82
C LEU A 48 12.62 12.97 7.61
N SER A 49 13.09 11.90 6.96
CA SER A 49 13.85 10.84 7.62
C SER A 49 15.31 11.22 7.93
N GLY A 50 15.89 12.14 7.15
CA GLY A 50 17.29 12.52 7.25
C GLY A 50 18.27 11.47 6.71
N HIS A 51 17.77 10.43 6.04
CA HIS A 51 18.59 9.41 5.38
C HIS A 51 18.05 9.03 4.00
N ALA A 52 18.81 8.21 3.26
CA ALA A 52 18.35 7.69 1.98
C ALA A 52 17.09 6.86 2.20
N VAL A 53 16.04 7.18 1.44
CA VAL A 53 14.79 6.42 1.32
C VAL A 53 14.58 6.12 -0.16
N ASN A 54 14.13 4.91 -0.46
CA ASN A 54 13.78 4.42 -1.78
C ASN A 54 12.30 4.04 -1.79
N ILE A 55 11.53 4.67 -2.67
CA ILE A 55 10.10 4.40 -2.82
C ILE A 55 9.90 3.38 -3.92
N HIS A 56 9.11 2.34 -3.64
CA HIS A 56 8.80 1.25 -4.55
C HIS A 56 7.27 1.08 -4.67
N PRO A 57 6.77 0.72 -5.86
CA PRO A 57 5.37 0.35 -6.02
C PRO A 57 5.09 -0.96 -5.27
N ALA A 58 3.89 -1.07 -4.71
CA ALA A 58 3.32 -2.27 -4.15
C ALA A 58 1.99 -2.60 -4.83
N GLU A 59 1.62 -3.88 -4.82
CA GLU A 59 0.34 -4.33 -5.40
C GLU A 59 -0.89 -3.83 -4.62
N ARG A 60 -0.75 -3.55 -3.32
CA ARG A 60 -1.82 -3.03 -2.45
C ARG A 60 -1.33 -1.90 -1.55
N GLU A 61 -1.66 -1.92 -0.26
CA GLU A 61 -1.47 -0.83 0.71
C GLU A 61 0.01 -0.42 0.96
N GLY A 62 0.94 -1.33 0.72
CA GLY A 62 2.36 -1.10 0.95
C GLY A 62 2.75 -1.13 2.44
N GLY A 63 3.74 -0.34 2.84
CA GLY A 63 4.38 -0.37 4.16
C GLY A 63 5.83 0.10 4.07
N TRP A 64 6.67 -0.16 5.07
CA TRP A 64 8.10 0.18 4.99
C TRP A 64 8.97 -0.91 5.62
N ARG A 65 10.16 -1.16 5.06
CA ARG A 65 11.18 -2.03 5.64
C ARG A 65 12.56 -1.42 5.43
N GLY A 66 13.21 -1.02 6.53
CA GLY A 66 14.49 -0.31 6.45
C GLY A 66 14.34 1.02 5.71
N ASP A 67 15.14 1.22 4.66
CA ASP A 67 15.09 2.38 3.77
C ASP A 67 14.12 2.22 2.57
N GLN A 68 13.44 1.07 2.48
CA GLN A 68 12.53 0.74 1.38
C GLN A 68 11.10 1.04 1.80
N TRP A 69 10.47 2.00 1.15
CA TRP A 69 9.09 2.40 1.40
C TRP A 69 8.22 1.94 0.24
N LEU A 70 7.16 1.20 0.56
CA LEU A 70 6.23 0.60 -0.36
C LEU A 70 4.92 1.40 -0.35
N LEU A 71 4.50 1.88 -1.51
CA LEU A 71 3.25 2.62 -1.71
C LEU A 71 2.44 1.97 -2.84
N PRO A 72 1.10 2.09 -2.85
CA PRO A 72 0.31 1.62 -3.98
C PRO A 72 0.82 2.18 -5.30
N SER A 73 0.95 1.35 -6.33
CA SER A 73 1.37 1.81 -7.67
C SER A 73 0.43 2.86 -8.26
N ARG A 74 -0.87 2.76 -7.93
CA ARG A 74 -1.95 3.63 -8.37
C ARG A 74 -2.94 3.83 -7.24
N TYR A 75 -3.54 5.02 -7.18
CA TYR A 75 -4.66 5.29 -6.29
C TYR A 75 -5.74 6.13 -6.99
N ASP A 76 -6.98 5.65 -6.96
CA ASP A 76 -8.13 6.21 -7.68
C ASP A 76 -9.45 6.13 -6.89
N ARG A 77 -9.34 6.12 -5.57
CA ARG A 77 -10.48 5.94 -4.67
C ARG A 77 -11.04 7.24 -4.08
N ALA A 78 -10.26 8.31 -4.07
CA ALA A 78 -10.80 9.64 -3.80
C ALA A 78 -11.59 10.16 -5.01
N ALA A 79 -12.61 10.98 -4.75
CA ALA A 79 -13.45 11.57 -5.79
C ALA A 79 -12.70 12.57 -6.68
N THR A 80 -11.55 13.09 -6.22
CA THR A 80 -10.76 14.10 -6.92
C THR A 80 -9.30 13.67 -7.06
N GLN A 81 -8.65 14.17 -8.11
CA GLN A 81 -7.22 13.95 -8.31
C GLN A 81 -6.40 14.51 -7.13
N THR A 82 -6.78 15.68 -6.62
CA THR A 82 -6.14 16.27 -5.43
C THR A 82 -6.26 15.36 -4.21
N GLY A 83 -7.43 14.77 -3.95
CA GLY A 83 -7.60 13.79 -2.86
C GLY A 83 -6.71 12.56 -3.03
N ASN A 84 -6.55 12.08 -4.26
CA ASN A 84 -5.63 10.97 -4.56
C ASN A 84 -4.15 11.35 -4.37
N VAL A 85 -3.78 12.62 -4.60
CA VAL A 85 -2.43 13.15 -4.26
C VAL A 85 -2.26 13.29 -2.74
N ASP A 86 -3.26 13.85 -2.04
CA ASP A 86 -3.29 14.00 -0.58
C ASP A 86 -3.11 12.63 0.11
N PHE A 87 -3.69 11.56 -0.45
CA PHE A 87 -3.46 10.20 0.00
C PHE A 87 -1.96 9.82 -0.02
N PHE A 88 -1.27 10.02 -1.14
CA PHE A 88 0.17 9.71 -1.23
C PHE A 88 1.01 10.58 -0.28
N LEU A 89 0.65 11.85 -0.12
CA LEU A 89 1.32 12.75 0.81
C LEU A 89 1.15 12.27 2.26
N PHE A 90 -0.09 11.98 2.66
CA PHE A 90 -0.40 11.40 3.97
C PHE A 90 0.40 10.11 4.20
N ARG A 91 0.45 9.21 3.22
CA ARG A 91 1.19 7.95 3.35
C ARG A 91 2.69 8.17 3.60
N ILE A 92 3.31 9.18 2.99
CA ILE A 92 4.72 9.52 3.28
C ILE A 92 4.91 9.94 4.74
N PHE A 93 4.05 10.82 5.27
CA PHE A 93 4.10 11.20 6.68
C PHE A 93 3.83 10.02 7.60
N PHE A 94 2.84 9.19 7.27
CA PHE A 94 2.50 8.03 8.09
C PHE A 94 3.62 7.00 8.14
N LEU A 95 4.23 6.67 6.99
CA LEU A 95 5.40 5.78 6.95
C LEU A 95 6.58 6.37 7.72
N TYR A 96 6.82 7.68 7.63
CA TYR A 96 7.81 8.37 8.45
C TYR A 96 7.52 8.24 9.96
N GLY A 97 6.28 8.45 10.39
CA GLY A 97 5.90 8.31 11.79
C GLY A 97 6.02 6.87 12.30
N GLN A 98 5.58 5.89 11.51
CA GLN A 98 5.83 4.47 11.81
C GLN A 98 7.33 4.18 11.92
N GLU A 99 8.12 4.75 11.02
CA GLU A 99 9.56 4.63 11.03
C GLU A 99 10.19 5.26 12.29
N ARG A 100 9.72 6.41 12.76
CA ARG A 100 10.24 7.06 13.96
C ARG A 100 9.88 6.31 15.23
N LEU A 101 8.64 5.83 15.32
CA LEU A 101 8.13 5.11 16.49
C LEU A 101 8.55 3.64 16.53
N ARG A 102 9.18 3.11 15.47
CA ARG A 102 9.68 1.71 15.43
C ARG A 102 10.62 1.35 16.58
N HIS A 103 11.25 2.34 17.22
CA HIS A 103 12.08 2.13 18.40
C HIS A 103 11.26 1.71 19.65
N ALA A 104 9.98 2.08 19.70
CA ALA A 104 9.09 1.80 20.83
C ALA A 104 8.45 0.40 20.78
N PHE A 105 8.37 -0.23 19.60
CA PHE A 105 7.68 -1.52 19.44
C PHE A 105 8.65 -2.72 19.53
N ARG A 106 8.51 -3.54 20.58
CA ARG A 106 9.26 -4.78 20.82
C ARG A 106 8.27 -5.93 21.10
N GLY A 107 7.57 -6.41 20.09
CA GLY A 107 6.69 -7.59 20.20
C GLY A 107 7.38 -8.88 19.73
N GLU A 108 7.13 -9.99 20.42
CA GLU A 108 7.56 -11.34 20.01
C GLU A 108 6.52 -12.00 19.08
N GLU A 109 7.02 -12.48 17.92
CA GLU A 109 6.53 -13.49 16.95
C GLU A 109 5.06 -13.49 16.46
N ALA A 110 4.67 -13.94 15.27
CA ALA A 110 5.21 -14.10 13.91
C ALA A 110 4.07 -14.75 13.10
N ASN A 111 3.54 -14.09 12.05
CA ASN A 111 2.81 -14.67 10.91
C ASN A 111 2.28 -13.58 9.97
N GLY A 112 2.88 -13.47 8.78
CA GLY A 112 2.22 -13.00 7.56
C GLY A 112 1.75 -11.53 7.50
N ILE A 113 1.25 -11.18 6.31
CA ILE A 113 0.79 -9.85 5.91
C ILE A 113 -0.32 -9.30 6.83
N LEU A 114 -1.21 -10.17 7.31
CA LEU A 114 -2.35 -9.82 8.17
C LEU A 114 -1.91 -9.26 9.53
N GLN A 115 -0.89 -9.86 10.17
CA GLN A 115 -0.40 -9.36 11.45
C GLN A 115 0.34 -8.02 11.30
N ALA A 116 1.06 -7.82 10.18
CA ALA A 116 1.72 -6.54 9.90
C ALA A 116 0.72 -5.39 9.71
N SER A 117 -0.42 -5.67 9.07
CA SER A 117 -1.54 -4.72 8.94
C SER A 117 -2.25 -4.47 10.28
N ALA A 118 -2.53 -5.52 11.06
CA ALA A 118 -3.11 -5.39 12.38
C ALA A 118 -2.20 -4.59 13.34
N CYS A 119 -0.89 -4.81 13.29
CA CYS A 119 0.09 -4.05 14.07
C CYS A 119 0.08 -2.57 13.68
N ALA A 120 0.01 -2.26 12.37
CA ALA A 120 -0.11 -0.88 11.91
C ALA A 120 -1.38 -0.20 12.46
N LEU A 121 -2.51 -0.90 12.47
CA LEU A 121 -3.77 -0.40 13.01
C LEU A 121 -3.71 -0.16 14.52
N LEU A 122 -3.21 -1.14 15.30
CA LEU A 122 -3.10 -1.03 16.75
C LEU A 122 -2.20 0.13 17.20
N ASN A 123 -1.21 0.49 16.39
CA ASN A 123 -0.27 1.57 16.69
C ASN A 123 -0.60 2.87 15.93
N ALA A 124 -1.70 2.91 15.16
CA ALA A 124 -2.03 4.06 14.33
C ALA A 124 -2.20 5.33 15.17
N ASP A 125 -2.90 5.25 16.30
CA ASP A 125 -3.13 6.41 17.17
C ASP A 125 -1.83 7.01 17.70
N ALA A 126 -0.83 6.19 18.02
CA ALA A 126 0.47 6.67 18.47
C ALA A 126 1.22 7.40 17.34
N VAL A 127 1.16 6.86 16.12
CA VAL A 127 1.74 7.48 14.91
C VAL A 127 1.05 8.80 14.60
N LEU A 128 -0.28 8.81 14.63
CA LEU A 128 -1.08 10.00 14.38
C LEU A 128 -0.75 11.09 15.41
N ALA A 129 -0.77 10.77 16.71
CA ALA A 129 -0.44 11.71 17.77
C ALA A 129 0.99 12.29 17.63
N PHE A 130 1.95 11.45 17.25
CA PHE A 130 3.32 11.89 16.97
C PHE A 130 3.36 12.90 15.81
N LEU A 131 2.71 12.58 14.69
CA LEU A 131 2.71 13.43 13.49
C LEU A 131 1.94 14.73 13.70
N SER A 132 0.79 14.70 14.39
CA SER A 132 0.01 15.89 14.75
C SER A 132 0.83 16.86 15.60
N ASN A 133 1.67 16.33 16.50
CA ASN A 133 2.54 17.16 17.33
C ASN A 133 3.76 17.71 16.57
N GLU A 134 4.30 16.96 15.60
CA GLU A 134 5.49 17.36 14.86
C GLU A 134 5.19 18.30 13.67
N PHE A 135 4.05 18.13 13.01
CA PHE A 135 3.73 18.84 11.76
C PHE A 135 2.42 19.62 11.86
N PRO A 136 2.48 20.97 11.83
CA PRO A 136 1.29 21.79 11.70
C PRO A 136 0.55 21.45 10.40
N GLY A 137 -0.78 21.31 10.47
CA GLY A 137 -1.59 20.99 9.29
C GLY A 137 -1.77 19.48 9.04
N PHE A 138 -1.12 18.60 9.82
CA PHE A 138 -1.23 17.15 9.63
C PHE A 138 -2.64 16.63 9.95
N ASP A 139 -3.29 17.14 10.99
CA ASP A 139 -4.64 16.72 11.38
C ASP A 139 -5.66 16.98 10.26
N GLU A 140 -5.58 18.14 9.62
CA GLU A 140 -6.44 18.49 8.49
C GLU A 140 -6.17 17.60 7.28
N LEU A 141 -4.90 17.27 7.01
CA LEU A 141 -4.53 16.32 5.95
C LEU A 141 -5.09 14.92 6.25
N HIS A 142 -4.86 14.42 7.46
CA HIS A 142 -5.35 13.10 7.89
C HIS A 142 -6.87 13.03 7.80
N GLN A 143 -7.58 14.06 8.28
CA GLN A 143 -9.04 14.08 8.25
C GLN A 143 -9.58 14.01 6.82
N ARG A 144 -9.04 14.83 5.89
CA ARG A 144 -9.45 14.79 4.48
C ARG A 144 -9.20 13.43 3.85
N VAL A 145 -8.02 12.86 4.04
CA VAL A 145 -7.66 11.55 3.47
C VAL A 145 -8.52 10.44 4.07
N LYS A 146 -8.80 10.49 5.38
CA LYS A 146 -9.66 9.52 6.05
C LYS A 146 -11.08 9.55 5.47
N GLU A 147 -11.65 10.74 5.29
CA GLU A 147 -12.98 10.90 4.68
C GLU A 147 -13.02 10.34 3.24
N ASP A 148 -12.03 10.70 2.41
CA ASP A 148 -11.93 10.21 1.03
C ASP A 148 -11.77 8.68 0.96
N VAL A 149 -10.92 8.11 1.82
CA VAL A 149 -10.71 6.66 1.88
C VAL A 149 -11.99 5.97 2.35
N MET A 150 -12.64 6.43 3.43
CA MET A 150 -13.85 5.79 3.94
C MET A 150 -15.01 5.85 2.92
N ALA A 151 -15.11 6.93 2.14
CA ALA A 151 -16.12 7.04 1.09
C ALA A 151 -15.80 6.20 -0.16
N GLY A 152 -14.51 5.97 -0.45
CA GLY A 152 -14.04 5.26 -1.65
C GLY A 152 -14.03 3.74 -1.55
N HIS A 153 -14.25 3.18 -0.36
CA HIS A 153 -14.17 1.74 -0.06
C HIS A 153 -15.51 1.16 0.40
N ASP A 154 -15.69 -0.13 0.16
CA ASP A 154 -16.86 -0.89 0.61
C ASP A 154 -16.46 -1.98 1.61
N ALA A 155 -17.44 -2.74 2.09
CA ALA A 155 -17.21 -3.79 3.09
C ALA A 155 -16.26 -4.92 2.61
N SER A 156 -16.03 -5.06 1.31
CA SER A 156 -15.17 -6.11 0.73
C SER A 156 -13.69 -5.71 0.62
N ASP A 157 -13.38 -4.41 0.63
CA ASP A 157 -12.03 -3.86 0.64
C ASP A 157 -11.92 -2.84 1.77
N PRO A 158 -11.56 -3.25 3.00
CA PRO A 158 -11.58 -2.37 4.16
C PRO A 158 -10.62 -1.19 3.98
N ALA A 159 -11.02 -0.02 4.50
CA ALA A 159 -10.34 1.26 4.34
C ALA A 159 -9.05 1.38 5.16
N GLU A 160 -9.04 0.81 6.37
CA GLU A 160 -7.98 1.00 7.37
C GLU A 160 -6.61 0.50 6.90
N PRO A 161 -6.49 -0.66 6.24
CA PRO A 161 -5.23 -1.09 5.64
C PRO A 161 -4.67 -0.09 4.63
N TRP A 162 -5.52 0.61 3.87
CA TRP A 162 -5.06 1.62 2.90
C TRP A 162 -4.48 2.86 3.58
N LEU A 163 -5.04 3.27 4.72
CA LEU A 163 -4.53 4.39 5.51
C LEU A 163 -3.20 4.03 6.16
N TYR A 164 -3.16 2.93 6.89
CA TYR A 164 -2.07 2.66 7.83
C TYR A 164 -1.03 1.69 7.29
N GLY A 165 -1.36 0.94 6.24
CA GLY A 165 -0.46 0.02 5.56
C GLY A 165 -0.01 -1.12 6.47
N ARG A 166 1.27 -1.46 6.35
CA ARG A 166 1.89 -2.57 7.07
C ARG A 166 3.13 -2.09 7.82
N TRP A 167 3.29 -2.57 9.04
CA TRP A 167 4.45 -2.29 9.89
C TRP A 167 5.40 -3.50 9.89
N TYR A 168 6.60 -3.35 9.32
CA TYR A 168 7.60 -4.43 9.27
C TYR A 168 8.69 -4.27 10.33
N ARG A 169 9.30 -5.39 10.74
CA ARG A 169 10.45 -5.41 11.64
C ARG A 169 11.75 -5.16 10.86
N ARG A 170 12.76 -4.64 11.55
CA ARG A 170 14.09 -4.33 10.99
C ARG A 170 14.80 -5.55 10.36
N ASP A 171 14.49 -6.76 10.81
CA ASP A 171 15.27 -7.98 10.52
C ASP A 171 14.48 -9.07 9.76
N ASP A 172 13.34 -8.74 9.15
CA ASP A 172 12.58 -9.74 8.37
C ASP A 172 13.00 -9.70 6.89
N ASP A 173 14.11 -10.38 6.58
CA ASP A 173 14.69 -10.50 5.23
C ASP A 173 13.85 -11.36 4.26
N SER A 174 12.70 -11.87 4.69
CA SER A 174 11.86 -12.84 3.94
C SER A 174 11.24 -12.30 2.63
N TRP A 175 11.33 -11.00 2.36
CA TRP A 175 10.72 -10.36 1.19
C TRP A 175 11.44 -10.61 -0.15
N CYS A 176 12.65 -11.18 -0.18
CA CYS A 176 13.31 -11.51 -1.44
C CYS A 176 12.79 -12.81 -2.11
N LYS A 177 11.81 -13.51 -1.50
CA LYS A 177 11.30 -14.80 -2.00
C LYS A 177 9.81 -14.86 -2.31
N LEU A 178 9.04 -13.80 -2.07
CA LEU A 178 7.59 -13.83 -2.28
C LEU A 178 7.16 -13.25 -3.64
N ASP A 179 7.88 -12.27 -4.19
CA ASP A 179 7.53 -11.70 -5.49
C ASP A 179 8.12 -12.50 -6.67
N ALA A 180 9.15 -13.33 -6.43
CA ALA A 180 9.71 -14.23 -7.43
C ALA A 180 8.90 -15.53 -7.60
N ASN A 181 8.01 -15.85 -6.65
CA ASN A 181 7.19 -17.07 -6.69
C ASN A 181 5.74 -16.84 -7.13
N ALA A 182 5.30 -15.59 -7.25
CA ALA A 182 4.05 -15.28 -7.95
C ALA A 182 4.12 -15.67 -9.45
N ASP A 183 5.32 -15.65 -10.04
CA ASP A 183 5.57 -16.12 -11.41
C ASP A 183 5.96 -17.61 -11.52
N SER A 184 6.36 -18.27 -10.42
CA SER A 184 6.79 -19.69 -10.44
C SER A 184 5.67 -20.67 -10.06
N ALA A 185 4.64 -20.22 -9.34
CA ALA A 185 3.44 -21.01 -9.05
C ALA A 185 2.60 -21.34 -10.30
N SER A 186 2.88 -20.69 -11.44
CA SER A 186 2.29 -21.01 -12.74
C SER A 186 2.98 -22.16 -13.50
N LYS A 187 4.11 -22.69 -13.03
CA LYS A 187 4.94 -23.62 -13.84
C LYS A 187 5.15 -25.03 -13.29
N ASN A 188 4.50 -25.44 -12.20
CA ASN A 188 4.74 -26.78 -11.65
C ASN A 188 3.48 -27.53 -11.17
N THR A 189 2.48 -27.65 -12.04
CA THR A 189 1.44 -28.68 -11.90
C THR A 189 1.30 -29.40 -13.23
N GLY A 190 2.10 -30.45 -13.43
CA GLY A 190 2.07 -31.24 -14.65
C GLY A 190 3.22 -32.23 -14.80
N ALA A 191 3.47 -33.05 -13.77
CA ALA A 191 4.23 -34.29 -13.91
C ALA A 191 3.84 -35.25 -12.78
N VAL A 192 2.79 -36.04 -13.00
CA VAL A 192 2.76 -37.51 -12.95
C VAL A 192 1.62 -37.98 -13.85
#